data_AF-A0A2V5HKY1-F1
#
_entry.id   AF-A0A2V5HKY1-F1
#
_cell.length_a   1.000
_cell.length_b   1.000
_cell.length_c   1.000
_cell.angle_alpha   90.00
_cell.angle_beta   90.00
_cell.angle_gamma   90.00
#
_symmetry.space_group_name_H-M   'P 1'
#
loop_
_entity.id
_entity.type
_entity.pdbx_description
1 polymer ?
#
loop_
_entity_poly.entity_id
_entity_poly.type
_entity_poly.pdbx_seq_one_letter_code
_entity_poly.pdbx_strand_id
1 'polypeptide(L)'
;MGMGRGKGKGGKKRVVARGLGDAGEQGLLARGRAAPAAGSGATAGPNLEVWVGWEGSRATAPRTPCTTSQRFDPSLRLGSVGWVNIVPHARATVDLIVDGEEVKFEGYGYHDKNWSERPFHSLVKKWFWGHAHVGPYSLVWFQETPLNATVPVASASVLKDGVTVLSGCEAGIVTVQRVSHAAASGFAVEVVMRGVRVTMLGTREVAGDGQHFFRWTGTVDGEVLGQKVNGGVAVFEEFDL
;
A
#
# COMPACT_ATOMS: atom_id res chain seq x y z
N MET A 1 53.91 45.66 -11.51
CA MET A 1 53.76 44.52 -12.46
C MET A 1 53.75 43.23 -11.65
N GLY A 2 52.77 42.34 -11.88
CA GLY A 2 52.78 40.97 -11.36
C GLY A 2 51.56 40.57 -10.51
N MET A 3 50.44 40.28 -11.18
CA MET A 3 49.31 39.52 -10.64
C MET A 3 49.68 38.03 -10.50
N GLY A 4 49.17 37.36 -9.46
CA GLY A 4 49.18 35.89 -9.34
C GLY A 4 48.11 35.39 -8.37
N ARG A 5 47.07 34.73 -8.90
CA ARG A 5 45.89 34.16 -8.20
C ARG A 5 46.23 32.87 -7.42
N GLY A 6 45.53 32.59 -6.32
CA GLY A 6 45.63 31.28 -5.64
C GLY A 6 44.61 30.99 -4.51
N LYS A 7 43.38 30.64 -4.90
CA LYS A 7 42.38 29.73 -4.27
C LYS A 7 42.20 29.70 -2.73
N GLY A 8 41.01 30.13 -2.29
CA GLY A 8 40.46 29.86 -0.96
C GLY A 8 40.11 28.38 -0.73
N LYS A 9 40.28 27.92 0.52
CA LYS A 9 39.79 26.63 1.01
C LYS A 9 38.69 26.89 2.04
N GLY A 10 37.47 26.51 1.69
CA GLY A 10 36.32 26.47 2.59
C GLY A 10 36.50 25.43 3.69
N GLY A 11 36.20 25.84 4.92
CA GLY A 11 36.18 24.95 6.08
C GLY A 11 35.02 23.96 6.01
N LYS A 12 35.33 22.66 6.00
CA LYS A 12 34.35 21.59 6.23
C LYS A 12 34.00 21.58 7.72
N LYS A 13 32.82 22.07 8.11
CA LYS A 13 32.24 21.79 9.42
C LYS A 13 31.90 20.31 9.48
N ARG A 14 32.61 19.57 10.33
CA ARG A 14 32.36 18.17 10.67
C ARG A 14 31.11 18.13 11.53
N VAL A 15 30.00 17.61 11.00
CA VAL A 15 28.80 17.33 11.80
C VAL A 15 29.12 16.10 12.65
N VAL A 16 29.21 16.32 13.96
CA VAL A 16 29.34 15.27 14.97
C VAL A 16 27.93 14.72 15.19
N ALA A 17 27.72 13.44 14.85
CA ALA A 17 26.53 12.72 15.26
C ALA A 17 26.58 12.56 16.79
N ARG A 18 25.70 13.25 17.50
CA ARG A 18 25.40 12.94 18.90
C ARG A 18 24.49 11.71 18.89
N GLY A 19 25.04 10.55 19.26
CA GLY A 19 24.23 9.46 19.77
C GLY A 19 23.69 9.81 21.16
N LEU A 20 22.56 9.20 21.51
CA LEU A 20 21.97 8.92 22.83
C LEU A 20 20.45 8.70 22.58
N GLY A 21 19.79 7.65 23.05
CA GLY A 21 20.14 6.64 24.03
C GLY A 21 19.25 5.39 23.92
N ASP A 22 19.43 4.49 24.87
CA ASP A 22 18.91 3.13 24.99
C ASP A 22 17.69 2.73 24.14
N ALA A 23 17.94 1.75 23.29
CA ALA A 23 16.92 0.98 22.57
C ALA A 23 16.22 0.01 23.55
N GLY A 24 15.18 0.49 24.20
CA GLY A 24 14.07 -0.35 24.64
C GLY A 24 13.08 -0.50 23.48
N GLU A 25 12.60 -1.72 23.26
CA GLU A 25 11.63 -2.15 22.23
C GLU A 25 10.68 -1.05 21.70
N GLN A 26 11.07 -0.34 20.64
CA GLN A 26 10.18 0.59 19.96
C GLN A 26 10.11 0.23 18.48
N GLY A 27 8.87 0.06 18.01
CA GLY A 27 8.54 -0.27 16.63
C GLY A 27 9.15 0.70 15.62
N LEU A 28 9.21 0.24 14.38
CA LEU A 28 9.77 1.02 13.28
C LEU A 28 8.86 2.24 13.01
N LEU A 29 9.32 3.44 13.35
CA LEU A 29 8.65 4.71 13.06
C LEU A 29 9.20 5.30 11.75
N ALA A 30 8.35 5.45 10.73
CA ALA A 30 8.70 6.21 9.54
C ALA A 30 8.36 7.70 9.76
N ARG A 31 9.36 8.58 9.59
CA ARG A 31 9.20 10.05 9.65
C ARG A 31 9.14 10.63 8.24
N GLY A 32 8.07 11.38 7.93
CA GLY A 32 7.95 12.14 6.70
C GLY A 32 7.60 13.60 6.99
N ARG A 33 8.32 14.55 6.37
CA ARG A 33 7.95 15.98 6.36
C ARG A 33 7.60 16.36 4.93
N ALA A 34 6.33 16.65 4.66
CA ALA A 34 5.91 17.20 3.38
C ALA A 34 6.10 18.72 3.43
N ALA A 35 6.98 19.27 2.59
CA ALA A 35 7.09 20.71 2.37
C ALA A 35 6.27 21.08 1.12
N PRO A 36 5.54 22.21 1.12
CA PRO A 36 4.80 22.63 -0.07
C PRO A 36 5.78 22.91 -1.22
N ALA A 37 5.46 22.39 -2.41
CA ALA A 37 6.20 22.68 -3.62
C ALA A 37 6.05 24.18 -3.95
N ALA A 38 7.15 24.91 -3.97
CA ALA A 38 7.17 26.30 -4.39
C ALA A 38 7.03 26.36 -5.92
N GLY A 39 5.81 26.57 -6.41
CA GLY A 39 5.55 26.84 -7.82
C GLY A 39 4.11 26.64 -8.23
N SER A 40 3.48 27.71 -8.72
CA SER A 40 2.10 27.84 -9.22
C SER A 40 1.00 27.84 -8.14
N GLY A 41 0.43 29.02 -7.90
CA GLY A 41 -0.99 29.34 -7.57
C GLY A 41 -1.84 28.48 -6.64
N ALA A 42 -1.30 27.43 -6.02
CA ALA A 42 -2.00 26.53 -5.14
C ALA A 42 -2.10 27.19 -3.76
N THR A 43 -3.31 27.17 -3.19
CA THR A 43 -3.52 27.46 -1.78
C THR A 43 -2.48 26.68 -0.97
N ALA A 44 -1.77 27.37 -0.06
CA ALA A 44 -0.80 26.72 0.82
C ALA A 44 -1.49 25.53 1.49
N GLY A 45 -1.02 24.31 1.21
CA GLY A 45 -1.51 23.10 1.85
C GLY A 45 -1.21 23.13 3.35
N PRO A 46 -1.88 22.27 4.15
CA PRO A 46 -1.65 22.22 5.58
C PRO A 46 -0.19 21.90 5.89
N ASN A 47 0.34 22.48 6.97
CA ASN A 47 1.63 22.07 7.50
C ASN A 47 1.47 20.68 8.13
N LEU A 48 2.25 19.71 7.64
CA LEU A 48 2.12 18.30 8.03
C LEU A 48 3.42 17.77 8.66
N GLU A 49 3.32 17.27 9.89
CA GLU A 49 4.33 16.40 10.49
C GLU A 49 3.71 15.03 10.73
N VAL A 50 4.38 13.96 10.29
CA VAL A 50 3.79 12.62 10.23
C VAL A 50 4.73 11.57 10.82
N TRP A 51 4.19 10.81 11.75
CA TRP A 51 4.75 9.58 12.27
C TRP A 51 3.77 8.44 12.06
N VAL A 52 4.18 7.46 11.27
CA VAL A 52 3.45 6.20 11.12
C VAL A 52 4.37 5.10 11.61
N GLY A 53 3.87 4.31 12.54
CA GLY A 53 4.56 3.15 13.08
C GLY A 53 3.64 1.95 13.19
N TRP A 54 4.25 0.79 13.32
CA TRP A 54 3.56 -0.43 13.69
C TRP A 54 4.39 -1.17 14.73
N GLU A 55 3.68 -1.88 15.60
CA GLU A 55 4.31 -2.76 16.58
C GLU A 55 4.86 -3.99 15.85
N GLY A 56 6.17 -4.23 15.90
CA GLY A 56 6.81 -5.31 15.14
C GLY A 56 6.27 -6.71 15.49
N SER A 57 5.87 -6.92 16.74
CA SER A 57 5.21 -8.16 17.21
C SER A 57 3.83 -8.38 16.61
N ARG A 58 3.20 -7.32 16.08
CA ARG A 58 1.85 -7.32 15.50
C ARG A 58 1.87 -7.09 13.99
N ALA A 59 3.06 -7.07 13.38
CA ALA A 59 3.25 -7.01 11.94
C ALA A 59 3.49 -8.42 11.38
N THR A 60 2.83 -8.72 10.28
CA THR A 60 2.98 -10.00 9.59
C THR A 60 4.20 -9.98 8.67
N ALA A 61 4.78 -11.16 8.43
CA ALA A 61 6.05 -11.26 7.71
C ALA A 61 5.93 -10.75 6.26
N PRO A 62 6.99 -10.11 5.73
CA PRO A 62 7.05 -9.72 4.33
C PRO A 62 6.80 -10.90 3.39
N ARG A 63 6.16 -10.62 2.24
CA ARG A 63 5.76 -11.61 1.27
C ARG A 63 6.04 -11.12 -0.15
N THR A 64 6.77 -11.93 -0.90
CA THR A 64 6.88 -11.81 -2.36
C THR A 64 5.63 -12.38 -3.03
N PRO A 65 5.34 -12.02 -4.30
CA PRO A 65 4.07 -12.36 -4.96
C PRO A 65 3.73 -13.86 -4.88
N CYS A 66 4.72 -14.72 -5.09
CA CYS A 66 4.50 -16.16 -5.22
C CYS A 66 4.80 -16.97 -3.95
N THR A 67 5.08 -16.33 -2.82
CA THR A 67 5.35 -17.04 -1.56
C THR A 67 4.06 -17.63 -0.99
N THR A 68 4.05 -18.95 -0.80
CA THR A 68 2.93 -19.70 -0.19
C THR A 68 3.12 -19.84 1.32
N SER A 69 2.22 -20.55 2.00
CA SER A 69 2.43 -20.96 3.40
C SER A 69 3.48 -22.07 3.55
N GLN A 70 3.81 -22.77 2.45
CA GLN A 70 4.71 -23.92 2.46
C GLN A 70 6.08 -23.64 1.83
N ARG A 71 6.17 -22.61 0.98
CA ARG A 71 7.37 -22.31 0.19
C ARG A 71 7.59 -20.81 0.06
N PHE A 72 8.81 -20.37 0.39
CA PHE A 72 9.30 -19.05 0.02
C PHE A 72 9.67 -19.01 -1.47
N ASP A 73 9.22 -17.98 -2.16
CA ASP A 73 9.59 -17.69 -3.53
C ASP A 73 10.39 -16.38 -3.60
N PRO A 74 11.61 -16.37 -4.17
CA PRO A 74 12.44 -15.16 -4.18
C PRO A 74 12.06 -14.18 -5.31
N SER A 75 11.10 -14.51 -6.20
CA SER A 75 10.71 -13.62 -7.29
C SER A 75 10.15 -12.32 -6.73
N LEU A 76 10.66 -11.20 -7.23
CA LEU A 76 10.18 -9.87 -6.88
C LEU A 76 9.19 -9.33 -7.91
N ARG A 77 8.84 -10.13 -8.92
CA ARG A 77 7.97 -9.74 -10.04
C ARG A 77 6.61 -10.40 -9.95
N LEU A 78 5.60 -9.62 -10.30
CA LEU A 78 4.28 -10.09 -10.66
C LEU A 78 4.00 -9.59 -12.09
N GLY A 79 4.19 -10.48 -13.06
CA GLY A 79 4.10 -10.16 -14.48
C GLY A 79 5.10 -9.09 -14.93
N SER A 80 4.57 -7.96 -15.41
CA SER A 80 5.33 -6.84 -15.96
C SER A 80 5.87 -5.87 -14.91
N VAL A 81 5.40 -5.98 -13.66
CA VAL A 81 5.82 -5.09 -12.57
C VAL A 81 6.56 -5.84 -11.46
N GLY A 82 7.37 -5.09 -10.74
CA GLY A 82 7.86 -5.51 -9.44
C GLY A 82 6.86 -5.17 -8.35
N TRP A 83 6.57 -6.13 -7.49
CA TRP A 83 5.70 -5.95 -6.34
C TRP A 83 6.16 -6.82 -5.18
N VAL A 84 6.29 -6.23 -3.99
CA VAL A 84 6.44 -6.97 -2.74
C VAL A 84 5.55 -6.37 -1.67
N ASN A 85 4.91 -7.24 -0.91
CA ASN A 85 4.13 -6.84 0.24
C ASN A 85 5.03 -6.92 1.49
N ILE A 86 5.54 -5.78 1.94
CA ILE A 86 6.51 -5.70 3.04
C ILE A 86 5.81 -5.92 4.37
N VAL A 87 4.62 -5.35 4.53
CA VAL A 87 3.78 -5.50 5.72
C VAL A 87 2.35 -5.81 5.24
N PRO A 88 1.98 -7.09 5.09
CA PRO A 88 0.64 -7.46 4.61
C PRO A 88 -0.48 -7.08 5.57
N HIS A 89 -0.17 -7.07 6.86
CA HIS A 89 -1.07 -6.72 7.94
C HIS A 89 -0.25 -6.31 9.16
N ALA A 90 -0.66 -5.21 9.78
CA ALA A 90 -0.19 -4.80 11.09
C ALA A 90 -1.28 -4.07 11.88
N ARG A 91 -1.09 -3.94 13.20
CA ARG A 91 -1.69 -2.83 13.95
C ARG A 91 -0.79 -1.61 13.79
N ALA A 92 -1.35 -0.56 13.21
CA ALA A 92 -0.66 0.70 12.97
C ALA A 92 -1.13 1.76 13.97
N THR A 93 -0.17 2.57 14.39
CA THR A 93 -0.42 3.80 15.14
C THR A 93 -0.02 4.96 14.25
N VAL A 94 -0.92 5.93 14.14
CA VAL A 94 -0.73 7.16 13.40
C VAL A 94 -0.70 8.31 14.39
N ASP A 95 0.32 9.12 14.29
CA ASP A 95 0.51 10.36 15.04
C ASP A 95 0.87 11.44 14.02
N LEU A 96 0.04 12.47 13.93
CA LEU A 96 0.17 13.57 12.97
C LEU A 96 0.05 14.90 13.70
N ILE A 97 0.73 15.91 13.17
CA ILE A 97 0.40 17.31 13.44
C ILE A 97 -0.08 17.92 12.13
N VAL A 98 -1.32 18.40 12.12
CA VAL A 98 -1.96 19.06 10.98
C VAL A 98 -2.27 20.49 11.39
N ASP A 99 -1.58 21.47 10.80
CA ASP A 99 -1.74 22.90 11.13
C ASP A 99 -1.59 23.21 12.63
N GLY A 100 -0.72 22.46 13.32
CA GLY A 100 -0.47 22.59 14.74
C GLY A 100 -1.42 21.79 15.64
N GLU A 101 -2.43 21.14 15.08
CA GLU A 101 -3.34 20.26 15.81
C GLU A 101 -2.85 18.80 15.78
N GLU A 102 -2.84 18.15 16.94
CA GLU A 102 -2.49 16.73 17.04
C GLU A 102 -3.65 15.84 16.55
N VAL A 103 -3.33 14.89 15.67
CA VAL A 103 -4.25 13.85 15.20
C VAL A 103 -3.60 12.49 15.47
N LYS A 104 -4.16 11.75 16.43
CA LYS A 104 -3.67 10.42 16.84
C LYS A 104 -4.76 9.39 16.72
N PHE A 105 -4.46 8.26 16.07
CA PHE A 105 -5.38 7.14 15.97
C PHE A 105 -4.65 5.82 15.73
N GLU A 106 -5.32 4.72 16.04
CA GLU A 106 -4.85 3.37 15.71
C GLU A 106 -5.76 2.74 14.64
N GLY A 107 -5.20 1.80 13.89
CA GLY A 107 -5.95 1.05 12.90
C GLY A 107 -5.16 -0.11 12.32
N TYR A 108 -5.58 -0.56 11.15
CA TYR A 108 -4.90 -1.62 10.40
C TYR A 108 -3.92 -1.02 9.40
N GLY A 109 -2.68 -1.47 9.47
CA GLY A 109 -1.59 -1.06 8.59
C GLY A 109 -1.33 -2.05 7.48
N TYR A 110 -0.90 -1.52 6.34
CA TYR A 110 -0.41 -2.24 5.18
C TYR A 110 0.77 -1.45 4.57
N HIS A 111 1.78 -2.14 4.03
CA HIS A 111 2.84 -1.51 3.26
C HIS A 111 3.38 -2.45 2.17
N ASP A 112 3.42 -1.97 0.94
CA ASP A 112 4.08 -2.64 -0.18
C ASP A 112 5.11 -1.75 -0.88
N LYS A 113 5.78 -2.35 -1.86
CA LYS A 113 6.65 -1.64 -2.79
C LYS A 113 6.34 -2.09 -4.20
N ASN A 114 6.04 -1.12 -5.06
CA ASN A 114 5.85 -1.31 -6.49
C ASN A 114 7.01 -0.65 -7.25
N TRP A 115 7.43 -1.25 -8.35
CA TRP A 115 8.35 -0.62 -9.30
C TRP A 115 8.18 -1.21 -10.69
N SER A 116 8.67 -0.50 -11.70
CA SER A 116 8.70 -0.96 -13.08
C SER A 116 10.01 -0.53 -13.75
N GLU A 117 10.44 -1.30 -14.74
CA GLU A 117 11.67 -1.01 -15.50
C GLU A 117 11.48 0.02 -16.62
N ARG A 118 10.22 0.33 -16.95
CA ARG A 118 9.77 1.33 -17.92
C ARG A 118 8.58 2.10 -17.35
N PRO A 119 8.12 3.19 -17.99
CA PRO A 119 6.89 3.86 -17.57
C PRO A 119 5.75 2.86 -17.42
N PHE A 120 5.05 2.90 -16.29
CA PHE A 120 4.05 1.89 -15.90
C PHE A 120 2.98 1.66 -16.99
N HIS A 121 2.46 2.74 -17.57
CA HIS A 121 1.45 2.70 -18.64
C HIS A 121 1.95 2.07 -19.96
N SER A 122 3.27 1.90 -20.14
CA SER A 122 3.83 1.19 -21.30
C SER A 122 3.89 -0.33 -21.12
N LEU A 123 3.57 -0.84 -19.91
CA LEU A 123 3.75 -2.23 -19.51
C LEU A 123 2.46 -2.90 -19.04
N VAL A 124 1.54 -2.14 -18.46
CA VAL A 124 0.29 -2.63 -17.85
C VAL A 124 -0.89 -2.05 -18.61
N LYS A 125 -1.85 -2.90 -19.01
CA LYS A 125 -3.14 -2.46 -19.56
C LYS A 125 -4.13 -2.17 -18.45
N LYS A 126 -4.22 -3.09 -17.50
CA LYS A 126 -5.21 -3.05 -16.43
C LYS A 126 -4.60 -3.56 -15.14
N TRP A 127 -4.96 -2.98 -14.01
CA TRP A 127 -4.73 -3.61 -12.71
C TRP A 127 -5.94 -3.52 -11.80
N PHE A 128 -5.97 -4.37 -10.80
CA PHE A 128 -6.72 -4.20 -9.57
C PHE A 128 -5.78 -4.50 -8.42
N TRP A 129 -5.73 -3.60 -7.47
CA TRP A 129 -4.99 -3.81 -6.24
C TRP A 129 -5.87 -3.44 -5.06
N GLY A 130 -5.66 -4.10 -3.93
CA GLY A 130 -6.25 -3.65 -2.69
C GLY A 130 -5.92 -4.52 -1.51
N HIS A 131 -6.32 -4.02 -0.36
CA HIS A 131 -6.30 -4.74 0.89
C HIS A 131 -7.54 -4.40 1.71
N ALA A 132 -7.94 -5.35 2.54
CA ALA A 132 -9.10 -5.19 3.41
C ALA A 132 -8.89 -5.89 4.75
N HIS A 133 -9.57 -5.40 5.78
CA HIS A 133 -9.66 -6.06 7.07
C HIS A 133 -11.11 -6.16 7.51
N VAL A 134 -11.56 -7.38 7.83
CA VAL A 134 -12.94 -7.67 8.21
C VAL A 134 -13.02 -8.85 9.18
N GLY A 135 -13.61 -8.62 10.36
CA GLY A 135 -13.60 -9.62 11.43
C GLY A 135 -12.16 -10.05 11.76
N PRO A 136 -11.85 -11.36 11.82
CA PRO A 136 -10.50 -11.84 12.07
C PRO A 136 -9.61 -11.87 10.80
N TYR A 137 -10.11 -11.40 9.66
CA TYR A 137 -9.48 -11.61 8.36
C TYR A 137 -8.79 -10.37 7.82
N SER A 138 -7.59 -10.58 7.27
CA SER A 138 -6.89 -9.59 6.45
C SER A 138 -6.68 -10.15 5.05
N LEU A 139 -7.08 -9.37 4.04
CA LEU A 139 -7.05 -9.74 2.63
C LEU A 139 -6.08 -8.79 1.92
N VAL A 140 -5.28 -9.32 1.01
CA VAL A 140 -4.50 -8.53 0.04
C VAL A 140 -4.62 -9.20 -1.32
N TRP A 141 -4.80 -8.41 -2.36
CA TRP A 141 -4.77 -8.89 -3.73
C TRP A 141 -4.06 -7.89 -4.65
N PHE A 142 -3.46 -8.45 -5.69
CA PHE A 142 -2.92 -7.71 -6.82
C PHE A 142 -3.20 -8.54 -8.06
N GLN A 143 -3.89 -7.96 -9.04
CA GLN A 143 -4.15 -8.56 -10.34
C GLN A 143 -3.73 -7.55 -11.40
N GLU A 144 -2.81 -7.91 -12.29
CA GLU A 144 -2.50 -7.09 -13.46
C GLU A 144 -2.69 -7.86 -14.76
N THR A 145 -3.08 -7.13 -15.79
CA THR A 145 -3.05 -7.57 -17.17
C THR A 145 -1.95 -6.78 -17.88
N PRO A 146 -0.85 -7.43 -18.29
CA PRO A 146 0.18 -6.79 -19.12
C PRO A 146 -0.40 -6.16 -20.39
N LEU A 147 0.24 -5.09 -20.90
CA LEU A 147 -0.27 -4.30 -22.03
C LEU A 147 -0.61 -5.15 -23.27
N ASN A 148 0.23 -6.16 -23.53
CA ASN A 148 0.14 -7.04 -24.70
C ASN A 148 -0.40 -8.46 -24.35
N ALA A 149 -1.11 -8.60 -23.23
CA ALA A 149 -1.69 -9.86 -22.80
C ALA A 149 -3.20 -9.75 -22.58
N THR A 150 -3.90 -10.88 -22.69
CA THR A 150 -5.33 -11.00 -22.38
C THR A 150 -5.59 -11.69 -21.05
N VAL A 151 -4.64 -12.51 -20.59
CA VAL A 151 -4.75 -13.26 -19.33
C VAL A 151 -4.07 -12.46 -18.22
N PRO A 152 -4.78 -12.15 -17.12
CA PRO A 152 -4.16 -11.49 -15.99
C PRO A 152 -3.23 -12.43 -15.23
N VAL A 153 -2.19 -11.86 -14.62
CA VAL A 153 -1.42 -12.50 -13.56
C VAL A 153 -1.83 -11.89 -12.23
N ALA A 154 -1.81 -12.69 -11.17
CA ALA A 154 -2.28 -12.22 -9.87
C ALA A 154 -1.49 -12.81 -8.72
N SER A 155 -1.54 -12.11 -7.60
CA SER A 155 -1.07 -12.55 -6.29
C SER A 155 -2.17 -12.23 -5.29
N ALA A 156 -2.39 -13.13 -4.34
CA ALA A 156 -3.33 -12.89 -3.27
C ALA A 156 -2.88 -13.52 -1.96
N SER A 157 -3.35 -12.98 -0.85
CA SER A 157 -3.20 -13.59 0.45
C SER A 157 -4.40 -13.33 1.35
N VAL A 158 -4.74 -14.34 2.15
CA VAL A 158 -5.73 -14.27 3.22
C VAL A 158 -5.03 -14.66 4.50
N LEU A 159 -5.15 -13.81 5.51
CA LEU A 159 -4.70 -14.08 6.86
C LEU A 159 -5.92 -14.17 7.76
N LYS A 160 -5.90 -15.10 8.72
CA LYS A 160 -6.86 -15.19 9.82
C LYS A 160 -6.07 -15.04 11.12
N ASP A 161 -6.42 -14.04 11.93
CA ASP A 161 -5.74 -13.75 13.19
C ASP A 161 -4.20 -13.61 13.01
N GLY A 162 -3.79 -12.96 11.91
CA GLY A 162 -2.38 -12.78 11.53
C GLY A 162 -1.70 -14.03 10.93
N VAL A 163 -2.36 -15.18 10.89
CA VAL A 163 -1.83 -16.43 10.31
C VAL A 163 -2.26 -16.57 8.85
N THR A 164 -1.31 -16.80 7.94
CA THR A 164 -1.60 -16.99 6.52
C THR A 164 -2.34 -18.32 6.27
N VAL A 165 -3.53 -18.23 5.68
CA VAL A 165 -4.38 -19.38 5.32
C VAL A 165 -4.49 -19.58 3.80
N LEU A 166 -4.28 -18.52 3.03
CA LEU A 166 -4.11 -18.56 1.58
C LEU A 166 -2.97 -17.61 1.23
N SER A 167 -2.05 -18.03 0.37
CA SER A 167 -1.16 -17.10 -0.32
C SER A 167 -0.51 -17.75 -1.54
N GLY A 168 -0.25 -16.96 -2.57
CA GLY A 168 0.40 -17.43 -3.77
C GLY A 168 0.14 -16.50 -4.96
N CYS A 169 0.51 -17.01 -6.14
CA CYS A 169 0.35 -16.31 -7.41
C CYS A 169 -0.14 -17.25 -8.53
N GLU A 170 -0.71 -18.40 -8.18
CA GLU A 170 -1.22 -19.33 -9.18
C GLU A 170 -2.31 -18.70 -10.04
N ALA A 171 -2.42 -19.14 -11.30
CA ALA A 171 -3.44 -18.65 -12.21
C ALA A 171 -4.84 -18.83 -11.59
N GLY A 172 -5.59 -17.74 -11.51
CA GLY A 172 -6.92 -17.72 -10.90
C GLY A 172 -6.95 -17.72 -9.37
N ILE A 173 -5.83 -17.45 -8.67
CA ILE A 173 -5.83 -17.33 -7.20
C ILE A 173 -6.82 -16.27 -6.68
N VAL A 174 -7.00 -15.20 -7.46
CA VAL A 174 -8.01 -14.17 -7.24
C VAL A 174 -8.63 -13.78 -8.57
N THR A 175 -9.93 -13.48 -8.54
CA THR A 175 -10.65 -12.78 -9.60
C THR A 175 -11.22 -11.50 -9.03
N VAL A 176 -10.97 -10.39 -9.71
CA VAL A 176 -11.52 -9.07 -9.33
C VAL A 176 -12.33 -8.53 -10.50
N GLN A 177 -13.55 -8.08 -10.21
CA GLN A 177 -14.43 -7.47 -11.20
C GLN A 177 -15.20 -6.30 -10.59
N ARG A 178 -15.43 -5.26 -11.40
CA ARG A 178 -16.37 -4.20 -11.05
C ARG A 178 -17.78 -4.79 -10.94
N VAL A 179 -18.54 -4.34 -9.94
CA VAL A 179 -19.94 -4.68 -9.77
C VAL A 179 -20.78 -3.43 -9.59
N SER A 180 -22.04 -3.47 -10.02
CA SER A 180 -23.01 -2.45 -9.63
C SER A 180 -23.47 -2.72 -8.20
N HIS A 181 -23.60 -1.66 -7.40
CA HIS A 181 -24.09 -1.79 -6.03
C HIS A 181 -24.96 -0.59 -5.68
N ALA A 182 -26.17 -0.85 -5.18
CA ALA A 182 -27.15 0.21 -4.89
C ALA A 182 -26.64 1.24 -3.86
N ALA A 183 -25.76 0.79 -2.95
CA ALA A 183 -25.14 1.64 -1.93
C ALA A 183 -23.80 2.29 -2.34
N ALA A 184 -23.24 1.95 -3.51
CA ALA A 184 -21.97 2.52 -3.95
C ALA A 184 -22.24 3.68 -4.92
N SER A 185 -21.79 4.89 -4.55
CA SER A 185 -21.96 6.09 -5.38
C SER A 185 -20.98 6.20 -6.56
N GLY A 186 -20.22 5.14 -6.87
CA GLY A 186 -19.35 5.17 -8.05
C GLY A 186 -18.45 3.96 -8.26
N PHE A 187 -18.06 3.24 -7.20
CA PHE A 187 -17.09 2.16 -7.33
C PHE A 187 -17.32 1.01 -6.37
N ALA A 188 -17.52 -0.19 -6.90
CA ALA A 188 -17.58 -1.42 -6.12
C ALA A 188 -16.89 -2.55 -6.89
N VAL A 189 -16.16 -3.41 -6.18
CA VAL A 189 -15.52 -4.59 -6.76
C VAL A 189 -15.90 -5.84 -5.98
N GLU A 190 -16.19 -6.92 -6.69
CA GLU A 190 -16.24 -8.26 -6.11
C GLU A 190 -14.85 -8.87 -6.20
N VAL A 191 -14.34 -9.37 -5.07
CA VAL A 191 -13.08 -10.08 -4.96
C VAL A 191 -13.38 -11.51 -4.57
N VAL A 192 -13.00 -12.45 -5.45
CA VAL A 192 -13.21 -13.88 -5.26
C VAL A 192 -11.87 -14.59 -5.19
N MET A 193 -11.64 -15.34 -4.11
CA MET A 193 -10.51 -16.24 -3.93
C MET A 193 -11.03 -17.60 -3.46
N ARG A 194 -10.15 -18.60 -3.29
CA ARG A 194 -10.56 -19.88 -2.70
C ARG A 194 -11.12 -19.68 -1.29
N GLY A 195 -12.42 -19.92 -1.14
CA GLY A 195 -13.14 -19.74 0.12
C GLY A 195 -13.40 -18.29 0.52
N VAL A 196 -13.23 -17.33 -0.40
CA VAL A 196 -13.50 -15.91 -0.16
C VAL A 196 -14.39 -15.36 -1.27
N ARG A 197 -15.49 -14.71 -0.90
CA ARG A 197 -16.30 -13.90 -1.80
C ARG A 197 -16.74 -12.66 -1.05
N VAL A 198 -16.12 -11.54 -1.36
CA VAL A 198 -16.35 -10.27 -0.68
C VAL A 198 -16.57 -9.15 -1.68
N THR A 199 -17.40 -8.18 -1.30
CA THR A 199 -17.65 -6.97 -2.06
C THR A 199 -17.02 -5.80 -1.33
N MET A 200 -16.17 -5.07 -2.03
CA MET A 200 -15.62 -3.80 -1.57
C MET A 200 -16.52 -2.68 -2.10
N LEU A 201 -16.98 -1.81 -1.21
CA LEU A 201 -17.81 -0.65 -1.56
C LEU A 201 -17.02 0.63 -1.33
N GLY A 202 -16.77 1.38 -2.41
CA GLY A 202 -16.02 2.63 -2.36
C GLY A 202 -16.88 3.71 -1.74
N THR A 203 -16.47 4.22 -0.58
CA THR A 203 -17.17 5.30 0.13
C THR A 203 -16.54 6.66 -0.16
N ARG A 204 -15.24 6.69 -0.43
CA ARG A 204 -14.51 7.91 -0.77
C ARG A 204 -13.36 7.63 -1.73
N GLU A 205 -13.32 8.39 -2.82
CA GLU A 205 -12.14 8.44 -3.68
C GLU A 205 -11.05 9.24 -2.96
N VAL A 206 -9.85 8.66 -2.86
CA VAL A 206 -8.70 9.26 -2.16
C VAL A 206 -7.56 9.65 -3.11
N ALA A 207 -7.53 9.08 -4.31
CA ALA A 207 -6.65 9.50 -5.40
C ALA A 207 -7.20 9.03 -6.74
N GLY A 208 -6.92 9.76 -7.80
CA GLY A 208 -7.33 9.40 -9.16
C GLY A 208 -6.92 10.45 -10.18
N ASP A 209 -6.98 10.08 -11.45
CA ASP A 209 -6.82 11.01 -12.58
C ASP A 209 -8.16 11.29 -13.31
N GLY A 210 -9.26 10.71 -12.81
CA GLY A 210 -10.60 10.87 -13.38
C GLY A 210 -10.83 10.11 -14.68
N GLN A 211 -9.87 9.33 -15.17
CA GLN A 211 -9.96 8.64 -16.46
C GLN A 211 -9.48 7.18 -16.39
N HIS A 212 -8.24 6.97 -15.97
CA HIS A 212 -7.57 5.67 -16.02
C HIS A 212 -7.30 5.10 -14.63
N PHE A 213 -7.01 5.95 -13.63
CA PHE A 213 -6.65 5.53 -12.29
C PHE A 213 -7.62 6.05 -11.25
N PHE A 214 -8.05 5.16 -10.36
CA PHE A 214 -8.93 5.47 -9.23
C PHE A 214 -8.54 4.65 -8.01
N ARG A 215 -8.39 5.30 -6.85
CA ARG A 215 -8.15 4.68 -5.55
C ARG A 215 -9.22 5.11 -4.56
N TRP A 216 -9.79 4.13 -3.88
CA TRP A 216 -10.90 4.29 -2.96
C TRP A 216 -10.53 3.78 -1.57
N THR A 217 -11.02 4.48 -0.55
CA THR A 217 -11.29 3.87 0.74
C THR A 217 -12.75 3.44 0.79
N GLY A 218 -13.05 2.40 1.55
CA GLY A 218 -14.36 1.79 1.51
C GLY A 218 -14.63 0.78 2.61
N THR A 219 -15.77 0.13 2.49
CA THR A 219 -16.18 -0.97 3.35
C THR A 219 -16.03 -2.30 2.65
N VAL A 220 -16.00 -3.38 3.43
CA VAL A 220 -16.01 -4.75 2.92
C VAL A 220 -17.06 -5.58 3.64
N ASP A 221 -17.85 -6.32 2.86
CA ASP A 221 -18.86 -7.26 3.32
C ASP A 221 -18.80 -8.54 2.47
N GLY A 222 -19.21 -9.68 3.02
CA GLY A 222 -19.36 -10.92 2.26
C GLY A 222 -19.13 -12.18 3.08
N GLU A 223 -18.38 -13.12 2.52
CA GLU A 223 -18.05 -14.39 3.15
C GLU A 223 -16.56 -14.71 3.05
N VAL A 224 -15.96 -15.10 4.17
CA VAL A 224 -14.57 -15.54 4.26
C VAL A 224 -14.52 -16.87 5.03
N LEU A 225 -14.02 -17.91 4.37
CA LEU A 225 -13.89 -19.29 4.88
C LEU A 225 -15.19 -19.84 5.50
N GLY A 226 -16.32 -19.62 4.83
CA GLY A 226 -17.64 -20.08 5.31
C GLY A 226 -18.26 -19.18 6.38
N GLN A 227 -17.61 -18.09 6.79
CA GLN A 227 -18.12 -17.15 7.77
C GLN A 227 -18.62 -15.89 7.08
N LYS A 228 -19.87 -15.50 7.36
CA LYS A 228 -20.39 -14.19 6.97
C LYS A 228 -19.64 -13.10 7.74
N VAL A 229 -19.18 -12.11 7.01
CA VAL A 229 -18.40 -10.98 7.53
C VAL A 229 -19.01 -9.67 7.03
N ASN A 230 -18.99 -8.64 7.86
CA ASN A 230 -19.53 -7.34 7.51
C ASN A 230 -18.80 -6.19 8.21
N GLY A 231 -19.00 -4.97 7.71
CA GLY A 231 -18.55 -3.73 8.32
C GLY A 231 -17.02 -3.58 8.41
N GLY A 232 -16.27 -4.28 7.54
CA GLY A 232 -14.82 -4.12 7.51
C GLY A 232 -14.39 -2.88 6.74
N VAL A 233 -13.08 -2.64 6.71
CA VAL A 233 -12.47 -1.50 6.02
C VAL A 233 -11.61 -1.99 4.85
N ALA A 234 -11.57 -1.21 3.77
CA ALA A 234 -10.80 -1.53 2.58
C ALA A 234 -10.14 -0.31 1.97
N VAL A 235 -8.98 -0.52 1.35
CA VAL A 235 -8.38 0.39 0.37
C VAL A 235 -8.13 -0.41 -0.88
N PHE A 236 -8.61 0.10 -2.01
CA PHE A 236 -8.54 -0.63 -3.27
C PHE A 236 -8.56 0.33 -4.43
N GLU A 237 -8.01 -0.11 -5.55
CA GLU A 237 -7.81 0.73 -6.71
C GLU A 237 -7.94 -0.05 -8.01
N GLU A 238 -8.11 0.72 -9.07
CA GLU A 238 -8.05 0.24 -10.44
C GLU A 238 -7.26 1.21 -11.30
N PHE A 239 -6.64 0.61 -12.30
CA PHE A 239 -6.00 1.26 -13.41
C PHE A 239 -6.50 0.56 -14.67
N ASP A 240 -6.93 1.32 -15.68
CA ASP A 240 -7.37 0.78 -16.98
C ASP A 240 -7.02 1.76 -18.10
N LEU A 241 -6.28 1.30 -19.11
CA LEU A 241 -5.85 2.06 -20.30
C LEU A 241 -6.80 1.91 -21.50
#